data_AF-E6UHT7-F1
#
_entry.id   AF-E6UHT7-F1
#
_cell.length_a   1.000
_cell.length_b   1.000
_cell.length_c   1.000
_cell.angle_alpha   90.00
_cell.angle_beta   90.00
_cell.angle_gamma   90.00
#
_symmetry.space_group_name_H-M   'P 1'
#
loop_
_entity.id
_entity.type
_entity.pdbx_description
1 polymer ?
#
loop_
_entity_poly.entity_id
_entity_poly.type
_entity_poly.pdbx_seq_one_letter_code
_entity_poly.pdbx_strand_id
1 'polypeptide(L)'
;MKKKIIFAVMLASLLTACSNNNSESKTKDKVSSEAEVSAGSSEKKVQDTKEIPVKDSSSAELTEELITEMNEAAEEEEGILISSEDIQLADTDGMGTNYTFQYDGETYNAIYTPDNWKIIDSYKITSEADMIIICTALASIHPVRGSDGESLREPWDMAYEWVQHNIAYNILPDGDKWKDNAKDVDINPADQNKSLYEMYKNKTGGNLM
;
A
#
# COMPACT_ATOMS: atom_id res chain seq x y z
N MET A 1 17.57 -51.74 31.71
CA MET A 1 17.27 -52.45 30.46
C MET A 1 16.52 -51.50 29.54
N LYS A 2 17.04 -51.24 28.34
CA LYS A 2 16.53 -50.25 27.39
C LYS A 2 15.44 -50.88 26.52
N LYS A 3 14.30 -50.21 26.33
CA LYS A 3 13.36 -50.52 25.24
C LYS A 3 13.10 -49.23 24.46
N LYS A 4 13.75 -49.12 23.30
CA LYS A 4 13.43 -48.14 22.26
C LYS A 4 12.27 -48.74 21.46
N ILE A 5 11.16 -48.02 21.37
CA ILE A 5 10.08 -48.37 20.44
C ILE A 5 10.26 -47.45 19.23
N ILE A 6 10.66 -48.07 18.13
CA ILE A 6 10.63 -47.50 16.78
C ILE A 6 9.30 -47.94 16.20
N PHE A 7 8.48 -46.99 15.75
CA PHE A 7 7.45 -47.27 14.76
C PHE A 7 7.42 -46.14 13.73
N ALA A 8 7.93 -46.47 12.55
CA ALA A 8 7.76 -45.75 11.32
C ALA A 8 6.50 -46.29 10.64
N VAL A 9 5.59 -45.44 10.15
CA VAL A 9 4.61 -45.84 9.13
C VAL A 9 4.28 -44.67 8.19
N MET A 10 4.71 -44.88 6.94
CA MET A 10 4.13 -44.55 5.64
C MET A 10 3.54 -43.16 5.35
N LEU A 11 4.33 -42.47 4.53
CA LEU A 11 3.96 -41.70 3.36
C LEU A 11 2.91 -42.43 2.48
N ALA A 12 1.81 -41.76 2.15
CA ALA A 12 0.94 -42.12 1.03
C ALA A 12 0.56 -40.86 0.26
N SER A 13 1.25 -40.66 -0.87
CA SER A 13 0.92 -39.69 -1.91
C SER A 13 -0.16 -40.30 -2.81
N LEU A 14 -1.32 -39.65 -2.98
CA LEU A 14 -2.11 -39.79 -4.19
C LEU A 14 -2.77 -38.45 -4.54
N LEU A 15 -2.28 -37.89 -5.64
CA LEU A 15 -2.83 -36.80 -6.42
C LEU A 15 -4.14 -37.21 -7.12
N THR A 16 -4.82 -36.19 -7.65
CA THR A 16 -5.71 -36.15 -8.83
C THR A 16 -7.21 -36.06 -8.53
N ALA A 17 -7.78 -34.88 -8.76
CA ALA A 17 -8.97 -34.69 -9.60
C ALA A 17 -9.19 -33.19 -9.88
N CYS A 18 -8.71 -32.73 -11.04
CA CYS A 18 -9.23 -31.54 -11.70
C CYS A 18 -10.65 -31.85 -12.18
N SER A 19 -11.63 -31.02 -11.83
CA SER A 19 -12.94 -31.01 -12.50
C SER A 19 -13.17 -29.60 -13.04
N ASN A 20 -12.91 -29.45 -14.33
CA ASN A 20 -13.39 -28.32 -15.13
C ASN A 20 -14.85 -28.60 -15.51
N ASN A 21 -15.77 -27.74 -15.11
CA ASN A 21 -17.05 -27.60 -15.80
C ASN A 21 -17.28 -26.13 -16.14
N ASN A 22 -16.99 -25.82 -17.40
CA ASN A 22 -17.41 -24.64 -18.09
C ASN A 22 -18.88 -24.84 -18.49
N SER A 23 -19.76 -23.95 -18.06
CA SER A 23 -21.15 -23.88 -18.53
C SER A 23 -21.48 -22.42 -18.80
N GLU A 24 -21.33 -22.03 -20.07
CA GLU A 24 -22.00 -20.87 -20.63
C GLU A 24 -23.52 -20.97 -20.38
N SER A 25 -24.10 -19.92 -19.81
CA SER A 25 -25.53 -19.64 -19.99
C SER A 25 -25.69 -18.17 -20.32
N LYS A 26 -25.89 -17.92 -21.62
CA LYS A 26 -26.40 -16.66 -22.14
C LYS A 26 -27.89 -16.59 -21.82
N THR A 27 -28.31 -15.56 -21.10
CA THR A 27 -29.71 -15.12 -21.14
C THR A 27 -29.75 -13.64 -21.52
N LYS A 28 -30.26 -13.40 -22.72
CA LYS A 28 -30.71 -12.09 -23.19
C LYS A 28 -32.05 -11.81 -22.51
N ASP A 29 -32.22 -10.63 -21.94
CA ASP A 29 -33.53 -9.99 -21.90
C ASP A 29 -33.40 -8.49 -22.18
N LYS A 30 -34.46 -8.01 -22.81
CA LYS A 30 -34.67 -6.76 -23.54
C LYS A 30 -35.64 -5.89 -22.75
N VAL A 31 -35.78 -4.62 -23.16
CA VAL A 31 -36.83 -3.61 -22.84
C VAL A 31 -36.34 -2.60 -21.78
N SER A 32 -35.91 -1.38 -22.11
CA SER A 32 -36.59 -0.19 -22.70
C SER A 32 -37.61 0.48 -21.77
N SER A 33 -37.29 1.68 -21.29
CA SER A 33 -38.20 2.85 -21.31
C SER A 33 -37.47 4.13 -20.92
N GLU A 34 -37.89 5.22 -21.57
CA GLU A 34 -37.38 6.60 -21.52
C GLU A 34 -37.72 7.34 -20.22
N ALA A 35 -36.94 8.40 -19.93
CA ALA A 35 -37.45 9.69 -19.48
C ALA A 35 -36.40 10.80 -19.66
N GLU A 36 -36.68 11.72 -20.60
CA GLU A 36 -36.20 13.12 -20.60
C GLU A 36 -36.77 13.82 -19.33
N VAL A 37 -36.36 14.97 -18.78
CA VAL A 37 -35.86 16.27 -19.26
C VAL A 37 -35.31 16.99 -18.01
N SER A 38 -34.30 17.87 -18.12
CA SER A 38 -34.38 19.27 -17.64
C SER A 38 -33.03 19.97 -17.65
N ALA A 39 -32.95 20.95 -18.54
CA ALA A 39 -31.91 21.97 -18.59
C ALA A 39 -31.92 22.86 -17.34
N GLY A 40 -30.72 23.24 -16.89
CA GLY A 40 -30.49 24.19 -15.81
C GLY A 40 -29.14 24.85 -16.00
N SER A 41 -29.06 25.77 -16.96
CA SER A 41 -27.96 26.69 -17.18
C SER A 41 -27.88 27.72 -16.04
N SER A 42 -26.72 27.90 -15.43
CA SER A 42 -26.25 29.20 -14.91
C SER A 42 -24.73 29.18 -14.72
N GLU A 43 -24.08 30.10 -15.42
CA GLU A 43 -22.66 30.40 -15.46
C GLU A 43 -22.16 31.19 -14.23
N LYS A 44 -20.81 31.26 -14.14
CA LYS A 44 -19.93 32.24 -13.44
C LYS A 44 -19.69 32.00 -11.94
N LYS A 45 -18.47 32.05 -11.41
CA LYS A 45 -17.25 32.84 -11.74
C LYS A 45 -16.07 32.24 -10.93
N VAL A 46 -15.05 31.64 -11.54
CA VAL A 46 -13.67 32.15 -11.74
C VAL A 46 -13.04 32.93 -10.57
N GLN A 47 -11.80 32.51 -10.24
CA GLN A 47 -10.71 33.13 -9.48
C GLN A 47 -10.65 32.88 -7.96
N ASP A 48 -9.75 31.97 -7.57
CA ASP A 48 -8.44 32.40 -7.03
C ASP A 48 -7.38 31.30 -7.28
N THR A 49 -6.89 31.20 -8.52
CA THR A 49 -5.66 30.47 -8.80
C THR A 49 -4.54 31.47 -8.61
N LYS A 50 -3.82 31.34 -7.51
CA LYS A 50 -2.58 32.07 -7.22
C LYS A 50 -1.64 31.82 -8.40
N GLU A 51 -1.42 32.85 -9.22
CA GLU A 51 -0.40 32.83 -10.28
C GLU A 51 0.95 32.52 -9.65
N ILE A 52 1.45 31.31 -9.88
CA ILE A 52 2.86 31.00 -9.67
C ILE A 52 3.60 31.68 -10.82
N PRO A 53 4.51 32.64 -10.56
CA PRO A 53 5.30 33.25 -11.61
C PRO A 53 6.15 32.16 -12.27
N VAL A 54 5.87 31.91 -13.55
CA VAL A 54 6.69 31.07 -14.43
C VAL A 54 8.02 31.80 -14.65
N LYS A 55 8.92 31.64 -13.69
CA LYS A 55 10.34 31.92 -13.82
C LYS A 55 10.99 30.57 -14.08
N ASP A 56 11.83 30.49 -15.12
CA ASP A 56 12.66 29.34 -15.52
C ASP A 56 13.45 28.75 -14.34
N SER A 57 12.76 28.02 -13.47
CA SER A 57 13.32 27.12 -12.48
C SER A 57 13.12 25.73 -13.06
N SER A 58 14.23 25.00 -13.14
CA SER A 58 14.27 23.65 -13.68
C SER A 58 13.16 22.82 -13.05
N SER A 59 12.35 22.12 -13.86
CA SER A 59 11.29 21.23 -13.38
C SER A 59 11.78 20.22 -12.34
N ALA A 60 13.09 19.91 -12.33
CA ALA A 60 13.73 19.02 -11.37
C ALA A 60 13.94 19.67 -9.98
N GLU A 61 14.26 20.96 -9.90
CA GLU A 61 14.47 21.66 -8.62
C GLU A 61 13.15 21.83 -7.87
N LEU A 62 12.06 22.12 -8.60
CA LEU A 62 10.72 22.24 -8.02
C LEU A 62 10.20 20.91 -7.45
N THR A 63 10.55 19.79 -8.08
CA THR A 63 10.17 18.45 -7.57
C THR A 63 10.99 18.03 -6.37
N GLU A 64 12.28 18.33 -6.32
CA GLU A 64 13.12 18.01 -5.15
C GLU A 64 12.69 18.82 -3.93
N GLU A 65 12.45 20.13 -4.08
CA GLU A 65 11.95 20.99 -2.99
C GLU A 65 10.62 20.49 -2.43
N LEU A 66 9.70 20.11 -3.32
CA LEU A 66 8.39 19.58 -2.92
C LEU A 66 8.50 18.21 -2.23
N ILE A 67 9.39 17.32 -2.67
CA ILE A 67 9.62 16.03 -1.98
C ILE A 67 10.23 16.27 -0.59
N THR A 68 11.17 17.21 -0.45
CA THR A 68 11.74 17.57 0.85
C THR A 68 10.65 18.10 1.79
N GLU A 69 9.84 19.08 1.34
CA GLU A 69 8.74 19.64 2.13
C GLU A 69 7.75 18.55 2.58
N MET A 70 7.44 17.59 1.71
CA MET A 70 6.51 16.50 2.06
C MET A 70 7.09 15.48 3.05
N ASN A 71 8.40 15.19 2.98
CA ASN A 71 9.04 14.36 4.00
C ASN A 71 9.05 15.07 5.35
N GLU A 72 9.44 16.35 5.40
CA GLU A 72 9.43 17.14 6.63
C GLU A 72 8.02 17.23 7.22
N ALA A 73 7.00 17.43 6.38
CA ALA A 73 5.61 17.45 6.83
C ALA A 73 5.14 16.11 7.43
N ALA A 74 5.57 14.98 6.86
CA ALA A 74 5.26 13.65 7.39
C ALA A 74 5.92 13.40 8.76
N GLU A 75 7.15 13.92 8.95
CA GLU A 75 7.88 13.86 10.22
C GLU A 75 7.26 14.75 11.31
N GLU A 76 6.68 15.90 10.93
CA GLU A 76 6.08 16.87 11.85
C GLU A 76 4.64 16.51 12.30
N GLU A 77 3.92 15.65 11.57
CA GLU A 77 2.56 15.25 11.96
C GLU A 77 2.55 14.38 13.23
N GLU A 78 2.11 14.99 14.33
CA GLU A 78 1.80 14.25 15.57
C GLU A 78 0.73 13.18 15.29
N GLY A 79 1.08 11.92 15.57
CA GLY A 79 0.20 10.78 15.40
C GLY A 79 -0.88 10.66 16.48
N ILE A 80 -1.93 9.88 16.17
CA ILE A 80 -3.03 9.58 17.10
C ILE A 80 -2.82 8.29 17.90
N LEU A 81 -1.88 7.45 17.48
CA LEU A 81 -1.57 6.17 18.13
C LEU A 81 -0.50 6.38 19.22
N ILE A 82 -0.62 5.62 20.30
CA ILE A 82 0.35 5.61 21.40
C ILE A 82 1.08 4.27 21.43
N SER A 83 0.40 3.18 21.07
CA SER A 83 1.01 1.84 20.99
C SER A 83 0.36 0.93 19.95
N SER A 84 1.02 -0.20 19.67
CA SER A 84 0.54 -1.22 18.73
C SER A 84 -0.82 -1.81 19.10
N GLU A 85 -1.22 -1.76 20.38
CA GLU A 85 -2.53 -2.25 20.82
C GLU A 85 -3.68 -1.36 20.33
N ASP A 86 -3.43 -0.07 20.07
CA ASP A 86 -4.46 0.90 19.68
C ASP A 86 -5.07 0.57 18.32
N ILE A 87 -4.28 -0.04 17.42
CA ILE A 87 -4.73 -0.38 16.08
C ILE A 87 -5.63 -1.61 16.04
N GLN A 88 -5.76 -2.35 17.15
CA GLN A 88 -6.65 -3.53 17.25
C GLN A 88 -6.44 -4.54 16.10
N LEU A 89 -5.17 -4.82 15.77
CA LEU A 89 -4.79 -5.70 14.67
C LEU A 89 -5.36 -7.11 14.88
N ALA A 90 -6.08 -7.63 13.88
CA ALA A 90 -6.75 -8.91 13.95
C ALA A 90 -6.58 -9.72 12.66
N ASP A 91 -6.30 -11.02 12.80
CA ASP A 91 -6.35 -11.99 11.70
C ASP A 91 -7.82 -12.31 11.38
N THR A 92 -8.21 -12.09 10.13
CA THR A 92 -9.61 -12.17 9.68
C THR A 92 -10.04 -13.58 9.26
N ASP A 93 -9.09 -14.43 8.85
CA ASP A 93 -9.37 -15.77 8.34
C ASP A 93 -8.72 -16.88 9.16
N GLY A 94 -7.88 -16.51 10.14
CA GLY A 94 -7.14 -17.45 10.99
C GLY A 94 -6.02 -18.18 10.27
N MET A 95 -5.68 -17.76 9.04
CA MET A 95 -4.61 -18.33 8.21
C MET A 95 -3.30 -17.58 8.38
N GLY A 96 -3.28 -16.48 9.13
CA GLY A 96 -2.13 -15.63 9.32
C GLY A 96 -1.69 -14.89 8.05
N THR A 97 -2.63 -14.61 7.14
CA THR A 97 -2.34 -13.92 5.86
C THR A 97 -3.16 -12.65 5.66
N ASN A 98 -4.43 -12.64 6.06
CA ASN A 98 -5.32 -11.49 5.87
C ASN A 98 -5.66 -10.86 7.22
N TYR A 99 -5.19 -9.64 7.43
CA TYR A 99 -5.39 -8.91 8.67
C TYR A 99 -6.19 -7.63 8.45
N THR A 100 -6.84 -7.17 9.50
CA THR A 100 -7.45 -5.84 9.56
C THR A 100 -6.96 -5.08 10.79
N PHE A 101 -6.90 -3.76 10.69
CA PHE A 101 -6.64 -2.87 11.83
C PHE A 101 -7.50 -1.61 11.75
N GLN A 102 -7.72 -0.98 12.90
CA GLN A 102 -8.46 0.27 13.05
C GLN A 102 -7.50 1.46 13.08
N TYR A 103 -7.83 2.52 12.35
CA TYR A 103 -7.11 3.78 12.40
C TYR A 103 -8.08 4.93 12.07
N ASP A 104 -8.11 5.96 12.91
CA ASP A 104 -9.01 7.12 12.80
C ASP A 104 -10.50 6.77 12.50
N GLY A 105 -10.98 5.70 13.13
CA GLY A 105 -12.36 5.21 12.94
C GLY A 105 -12.61 4.46 11.62
N GLU A 106 -11.62 4.31 10.75
CA GLU A 106 -11.67 3.47 9.55
C GLU A 106 -11.02 2.10 9.79
N THR A 107 -11.42 1.10 9.00
CA THR A 107 -10.82 -0.24 8.98
C THR A 107 -9.93 -0.38 7.74
N TYR A 108 -8.67 -0.72 7.97
CA TYR A 108 -7.68 -0.97 6.92
C TYR A 108 -7.40 -2.47 6.80
N ASN A 109 -6.96 -2.90 5.62
CA ASN A 109 -6.56 -4.28 5.36
C ASN A 109 -5.04 -4.36 5.21
N ALA A 110 -4.44 -5.35 5.87
CA ALA A 110 -3.03 -5.69 5.73
C ALA A 110 -2.90 -7.15 5.29
N ILE A 111 -2.20 -7.38 4.18
CA ILE A 111 -2.02 -8.69 3.56
C ILE A 111 -0.56 -9.08 3.74
N TYR A 112 -0.33 -10.19 4.43
CA TYR A 112 0.99 -10.77 4.57
C TYR A 112 1.26 -11.78 3.46
N THR A 113 2.44 -11.66 2.86
CA THR A 113 3.10 -12.73 2.11
C THR A 113 4.42 -13.07 2.80
N PRO A 114 5.01 -14.26 2.57
CA PRO A 114 6.31 -14.61 3.16
C PRO A 114 7.44 -13.61 2.89
N ASP A 115 7.29 -12.76 1.87
CA ASP A 115 8.31 -11.79 1.46
C ASP A 115 8.01 -10.37 1.97
N ASN A 116 6.74 -9.98 2.14
CA ASN A 116 6.36 -8.61 2.50
C ASN A 116 4.95 -8.47 3.10
N TRP A 117 4.71 -7.30 3.70
CA TRP A 117 3.37 -6.79 4.00
C TRP A 117 2.88 -5.87 2.89
N LYS A 118 1.59 -5.94 2.56
CA LYS A 118 0.89 -4.96 1.74
C LYS A 118 -0.24 -4.34 2.57
N ILE A 119 -0.34 -3.02 2.61
CA ILE A 119 -1.43 -2.31 3.30
C ILE A 119 -2.29 -1.60 2.25
N ILE A 120 -3.59 -1.88 2.26
CA ILE A 120 -4.54 -1.35 1.26
C ILE A 120 -5.02 0.03 1.67
N ASP A 121 -5.11 0.94 0.69
CA ASP A 121 -5.48 2.36 0.86
C ASP A 121 -4.60 3.09 1.89
N SER A 122 -3.35 2.65 2.02
CA SER A 122 -2.40 3.13 3.01
C SER A 122 -2.03 4.60 2.83
N TYR A 123 -2.24 5.17 1.63
CA TYR A 123 -2.02 6.59 1.33
C TYR A 123 -2.83 7.58 2.19
N LYS A 124 -3.88 7.10 2.86
CA LYS A 124 -4.73 7.91 3.75
C LYS A 124 -4.13 8.13 5.14
N ILE A 125 -3.14 7.33 5.53
CA ILE A 125 -2.43 7.47 6.79
C ILE A 125 -1.18 8.28 6.49
N THR A 126 -1.03 9.47 7.07
CA THR A 126 0.02 10.43 6.71
C THR A 126 1.05 10.67 7.80
N SER A 127 0.69 10.47 9.08
CA SER A 127 1.63 10.61 10.19
C SER A 127 2.66 9.49 10.18
N GLU A 128 3.94 9.86 10.05
CA GLU A 128 5.04 8.89 10.12
C GLU A 128 5.11 8.19 11.49
N ALA A 129 4.84 8.92 12.57
CA ALA A 129 4.82 8.37 13.92
C ALA A 129 3.81 7.20 14.03
N ASP A 130 2.62 7.36 13.46
CA ASP A 130 1.60 6.31 13.43
C ASP A 130 1.98 5.16 12.50
N MET A 131 2.57 5.46 11.33
CA MET A 131 3.10 4.42 10.43
C MET A 131 4.13 3.55 11.13
N ILE A 132 5.02 4.12 11.94
CA ILE A 132 6.02 3.37 12.72
C ILE A 132 5.34 2.43 13.72
N ILE A 133 4.28 2.89 14.40
CA ILE A 133 3.52 2.07 15.35
C ILE A 133 2.81 0.92 14.60
N ILE A 134 2.18 1.20 13.47
CA ILE A 134 1.53 0.19 12.64
C ILE A 134 2.56 -0.84 12.16
N CYS A 135 3.70 -0.39 11.61
CA CYS A 135 4.80 -1.27 11.19
C CYS A 135 5.35 -2.10 12.34
N THR A 136 5.42 -1.55 13.56
CA THR A 136 5.84 -2.27 14.77
C THR A 136 4.86 -3.40 15.08
N ALA A 137 3.55 -3.14 15.01
CA ALA A 137 2.52 -4.15 15.21
C ALA A 137 2.62 -5.27 14.16
N LEU A 138 2.77 -4.93 12.89
CA LEU A 138 2.89 -5.90 11.79
C LEU A 138 4.15 -6.77 11.92
N ALA A 139 5.30 -6.16 12.14
CA ALA A 139 6.59 -6.85 12.29
C ALA A 139 6.64 -7.77 13.52
N SER A 140 5.85 -7.47 14.56
CA SER A 140 5.74 -8.33 15.76
C SER A 140 5.03 -9.66 15.48
N ILE A 141 4.16 -9.71 14.48
CA ILE A 141 3.45 -10.93 14.05
C ILE A 141 4.30 -11.68 13.03
N HIS A 142 4.66 -10.99 11.94
CA HIS A 142 5.50 -11.55 10.88
C HIS A 142 6.64 -10.58 10.54
N PRO A 143 7.88 -10.91 10.91
CA PRO A 143 9.05 -10.11 10.58
C PRO A 143 9.29 -10.06 9.07
N VAL A 144 9.62 -8.88 8.53
CA VAL A 144 9.97 -8.70 7.12
C VAL A 144 11.47 -8.83 6.96
N ARG A 145 11.93 -9.52 5.90
CA ARG A 145 13.36 -9.62 5.60
C ARG A 145 13.87 -8.34 4.95
N GLY A 146 15.12 -7.99 5.22
CA GLY A 146 15.82 -6.93 4.51
C GLY A 146 16.17 -7.33 3.08
N SER A 147 16.64 -6.35 2.31
CA SER A 147 17.12 -6.48 0.94
C SER A 147 18.27 -7.49 0.77
N ASP A 148 19.04 -7.74 1.83
CA ASP A 148 20.12 -8.73 1.86
C ASP A 148 19.62 -10.17 2.02
N GLY A 149 18.34 -10.37 2.32
CA GLY A 149 17.70 -11.66 2.55
C GLY A 149 18.05 -12.33 3.88
N GLU A 150 18.86 -11.68 4.73
CA GLU A 150 19.34 -12.23 6.01
C GLU A 150 18.88 -11.37 7.20
N SER A 151 18.96 -10.05 7.07
CA SER A 151 18.53 -9.10 8.10
C SER A 151 17.00 -9.08 8.22
N LEU A 152 16.52 -8.63 9.38
CA LEU A 152 15.11 -8.27 9.57
C LEU A 152 14.99 -6.76 9.42
N ARG A 153 13.93 -6.32 8.76
CA ARG A 153 13.60 -4.90 8.67
C ARG A 153 13.10 -4.40 10.01
N GLU A 154 13.44 -3.16 10.24
CA GLU A 154 13.06 -2.43 11.43
C GLU A 154 11.83 -1.56 11.11
N PRO A 155 10.94 -1.30 12.09
CA PRO A 155 9.68 -0.61 11.83
C PRO A 155 9.81 0.78 11.19
N TRP A 156 10.85 1.54 11.54
CA TRP A 156 11.09 2.87 10.95
C TRP A 156 11.51 2.81 9.48
N ASP A 157 12.28 1.78 9.09
CA ASP A 157 12.66 1.56 7.68
C ASP A 157 11.46 1.09 6.85
N MET A 158 10.54 0.34 7.46
CA MET A 158 9.25 0.00 6.84
C MET A 158 8.36 1.24 6.67
N ALA A 159 8.28 2.10 7.69
CA ALA A 159 7.52 3.35 7.64
C ALA A 159 8.10 4.35 6.62
N TYR A 160 9.44 4.44 6.51
CA TYR A 160 10.08 5.29 5.52
C TYR A 160 9.63 4.96 4.08
N GLU A 161 9.57 3.68 3.72
CA GLU A 161 9.06 3.25 2.42
C GLU A 161 7.59 3.65 2.20
N TRP A 162 6.77 3.56 3.25
CA TRP A 162 5.38 4.01 3.22
C TRP A 162 5.29 5.52 2.97
N VAL A 163 6.08 6.33 3.67
CA VAL A 163 6.18 7.77 3.42
C VAL A 163 6.51 8.03 1.95
N GLN A 164 7.49 7.32 1.38
CA GLN A 164 7.82 7.51 -0.04
C GLN A 164 6.66 7.13 -0.98
N HIS A 165 5.85 6.12 -0.65
CA HIS A 165 4.62 5.78 -1.39
C HIS A 165 3.59 6.90 -1.31
N ASN A 166 3.38 7.49 -0.13
CA ASN A 166 2.46 8.62 0.04
C ASN A 166 2.91 9.85 -0.75
N ILE A 167 4.21 10.14 -0.77
CA ILE A 167 4.76 11.22 -1.59
C ILE A 167 4.51 10.92 -3.07
N ALA A 168 4.80 9.71 -3.54
CA ALA A 168 4.50 9.30 -4.91
C ALA A 168 3.03 9.55 -5.27
N TYR A 169 2.11 9.13 -4.39
CA TYR A 169 0.68 9.31 -4.59
C TYR A 169 0.29 10.79 -4.74
N ASN A 170 0.86 11.66 -3.91
CA ASN A 170 0.49 13.08 -3.88
C ASN A 170 1.06 13.88 -5.07
N ILE A 171 2.25 13.53 -5.56
CA ILE A 171 2.90 14.28 -6.65
C ILE A 171 2.51 13.79 -8.04
N LEU A 172 2.15 12.51 -8.18
CA LEU A 172 1.81 11.95 -9.47
C LEU A 172 0.44 12.47 -9.94
N PRO A 173 0.28 12.70 -11.26
CA PRO A 173 -0.98 13.22 -11.80
C PRO A 173 -2.09 12.16 -11.74
N ASP A 174 -3.33 12.62 -11.62
CA ASP A 174 -4.49 11.74 -11.65
C ASP A 174 -4.57 10.98 -12.99
N GLY A 175 -4.95 9.71 -12.91
CA GLY A 175 -4.99 8.81 -14.08
C GLY A 175 -3.64 8.22 -14.46
N ASP A 176 -2.53 8.57 -13.80
CA ASP A 176 -1.28 7.84 -13.91
C ASP A 176 -1.38 6.49 -13.20
N LYS A 177 -1.03 5.41 -13.92
CA LYS A 177 -0.98 4.04 -13.37
C LYS A 177 -0.06 3.94 -12.15
N TRP A 178 0.97 4.78 -12.07
CA TRP A 178 1.91 4.79 -10.96
C TRP A 178 1.31 5.44 -9.71
N LYS A 179 0.42 6.41 -9.87
CA LYS A 179 -0.36 6.97 -8.77
C LYS A 179 -1.28 5.91 -8.17
N ASP A 180 -1.97 5.15 -9.03
CA ASP A 180 -2.82 4.05 -8.58
C ASP A 180 -2.02 2.98 -7.82
N ASN A 181 -0.80 2.67 -8.25
CA ASN A 181 0.08 1.74 -7.56
C ASN A 181 0.61 2.28 -6.22
N ALA A 182 0.66 3.61 -6.04
CA ALA A 182 1.13 4.26 -4.82
C ALA A 182 0.07 4.37 -3.72
N LYS A 183 -1.19 4.01 -4.01
CA LYS A 183 -2.29 3.98 -3.02
C LYS A 183 -2.03 2.97 -1.91
N ASP A 184 -1.38 1.87 -2.25
CA ASP A 184 -1.06 0.79 -1.34
C ASP A 184 0.47 0.74 -1.17
N VAL A 185 0.94 0.72 0.08
CA VAL A 185 2.33 0.39 0.37
C VAL A 185 2.51 -1.13 0.28
N ASP A 186 3.52 -1.56 -0.47
CA ASP A 186 3.97 -2.94 -0.53
C ASP A 186 5.38 -3.01 0.03
N ILE A 187 5.53 -3.22 1.35
CA ILE A 187 6.79 -3.11 2.13
C ILE A 187 7.84 -4.12 1.65
N ASN A 188 8.42 -3.84 0.50
CA ASN A 188 9.13 -4.81 -0.33
C ASN A 188 10.60 -4.80 0.07
N PRO A 189 11.18 -5.94 0.43
CA PRO A 189 12.62 -6.01 0.72
C PRO A 189 13.47 -5.41 -0.39
N ALA A 190 13.04 -5.49 -1.65
CA ALA A 190 13.75 -4.91 -2.77
C ALA A 190 13.79 -3.38 -2.74
N ASP A 191 12.83 -2.71 -2.10
CA ASP A 191 12.69 -1.24 -2.05
C ASP A 191 13.22 -0.62 -0.75
N GLN A 192 13.78 -1.43 0.13
CA GLN A 192 14.44 -1.00 1.36
C GLN A 192 15.47 0.11 1.14
N ASN A 193 15.43 1.15 1.97
CA ASN A 193 16.32 2.33 1.93
C ASN A 193 16.35 3.07 0.58
N LYS A 194 15.36 2.87 -0.30
CA LYS A 194 15.28 3.64 -1.55
C LYS A 194 14.44 4.89 -1.35
N SER A 195 14.95 5.99 -1.89
CA SER A 195 14.17 7.21 -2.09
C SER A 195 13.07 7.03 -3.14
N LEU A 196 12.06 7.90 -3.13
CA LEU A 196 11.07 8.00 -4.21
C LEU A 196 11.70 8.03 -5.60
N TYR A 197 12.77 8.82 -5.78
CA TYR A 197 13.47 8.93 -7.05
C TYR A 197 14.03 7.57 -7.52
N GLU A 198 14.65 6.81 -6.61
CA GLU A 198 15.22 5.49 -6.92
C GLU A 198 14.13 4.46 -7.20
N MET A 199 13.04 4.48 -6.43
CA MET A 199 11.88 3.62 -6.68
C MET A 199 11.27 3.89 -8.06
N TYR A 200 11.05 5.17 -8.40
CA TYR A 200 10.54 5.57 -9.70
C TYR A 200 11.47 5.14 -10.84
N LYS A 201 12.77 5.36 -10.70
CA LYS A 201 13.76 4.98 -11.69
C LYS A 201 13.79 3.48 -11.93
N ASN A 202 13.68 2.68 -10.87
CA ASN A 202 13.62 1.22 -10.97
C ASN A 202 12.34 0.74 -11.65
N LYS A 203 11.20 1.38 -11.35
CA LYS A 203 9.87 1.00 -11.86
C LYS A 203 9.65 1.46 -13.32
N THR A 204 10.21 2.59 -13.75
CA THR A 204 9.99 3.17 -15.08
C THR A 204 11.15 3.01 -16.05
N GLY A 205 12.37 2.76 -15.56
CA GLY A 205 13.60 2.85 -16.37
C GLY A 205 13.95 4.27 -16.81
N GLY A 206 13.18 5.29 -16.39
CA GLY A 206 13.38 6.69 -16.69
C GLY A 206 13.99 7.45 -15.52
N ASN A 207 14.53 8.65 -15.80
CA ASN A 207 14.78 9.62 -14.75
C ASN A 207 13.48 10.37 -14.45
N LEU A 208 13.29 10.76 -13.19
CA LEU A 208 12.29 11.75 -12.76
C LEU A 208 12.80 13.13 -13.22
N MET A 209 12.98 13.31 -14.54
CA MET A 209 13.55 14.51 -15.19
C MET A 209 13.03 14.64 -16.62
#